data_AF-A0A9D8NIT8-F1
#
_entry.id   AF-A0A9D8NIT8-F1
#
_cell.length_a   1.000
_cell.length_b   1.000
_cell.length_c   1.000
_cell.angle_alpha   90.00
_cell.angle_beta   90.00
_cell.angle_gamma   90.00
#
_symmetry.space_group_name_H-M   'P 1'
#
loop_
_entity.id
_entity.type
_entity.pdbx_description
1 polymer ?
#
loop_
_entity_poly.entity_id
_entity_poly.type
_entity_poly.pdbx_seq_one_letter_code
_entity_poly.pdbx_strand_id
1 'polypeptide(L)'
;MEQYLLNVFDCEKQCEYKGRRFAVRNNGAIMRYPKDGYEPNFNDNKWTFGTKNDSTGYMMFTSAIRVHQVVCTAFHGPAPDEDMVVDHIDTNRCNNRPENLRWVTRLENALNNPITRQKIILCCGSIENFLKNPSMLRENSKEPNFAWMRTVSKAEASKCLVNLTRWATQDGVSIPKGEGVGDWIFGDQDPNYKPSSRPAFSPSAPREMNRSDADRKIMDEMSTGYFGEDKKPTLRTPEEIKKAENPEPDLKDLLKDSLTPGAKQLFWGTPSEFVLCPGNAKDHSLLDYYKNLEEGKVFLRNQYSDGQTIRKAGYNEKEQALYVLSFDKENTIKHWGLCRIFIYEDVFVHESIRTYIEENGGLKYFTIHMGGEWKGEDPIDDYC
;
A
#
# COMPACT_ATOMS: atom_id res chain seq x y z
N MET A 1 30.56 3.88 2.94
CA MET A 1 29.85 3.83 4.23
C MET A 1 28.82 2.71 4.26
N GLU A 2 27.90 2.64 3.28
CA GLU A 2 26.83 1.61 3.23
C GLU A 2 27.34 0.17 3.19
N GLN A 3 28.40 -0.12 2.44
CA GLN A 3 28.89 -1.49 2.29
C GLN A 3 29.48 -2.08 3.58
N TYR A 4 30.01 -1.25 4.48
CA TYR A 4 30.40 -1.68 5.83
C TYR A 4 29.18 -1.99 6.69
N LEU A 5 28.13 -1.15 6.61
CA LEU A 5 26.91 -1.32 7.40
C LEU A 5 26.18 -2.64 7.10
N LEU A 6 26.33 -3.20 5.89
CA LEU A 6 25.74 -4.51 5.54
C LEU A 6 26.11 -5.60 6.55
N ASN A 7 27.34 -5.56 7.07
CA ASN A 7 27.88 -6.56 7.99
C ASN A 7 27.74 -6.17 9.48
N VAL A 8 27.10 -5.04 9.78
CA VAL A 8 26.80 -4.60 11.16
C VAL A 8 25.34 -4.94 11.46
N PHE A 9 25.09 -6.14 11.98
CA PHE A 9 23.78 -6.66 12.35
C PHE A 9 23.89 -7.63 13.53
N ASP A 10 22.81 -7.81 14.27
CA ASP A 10 22.75 -8.70 15.44
C ASP A 10 21.94 -9.97 15.16
N CYS A 11 20.98 -9.89 14.25
CA CYS A 11 20.14 -11.04 13.90
C CYS A 11 19.72 -11.06 12.44
N GLU A 12 19.48 -12.28 11.96
CA GLU A 12 19.03 -12.61 10.62
C GLU A 12 17.79 -13.49 10.72
N LYS A 13 16.81 -13.24 9.84
CA LYS A 13 15.60 -14.04 9.69
C LYS A 13 15.42 -14.42 8.23
N GLN A 14 14.64 -15.46 7.97
CA GLN A 14 14.17 -15.78 6.63
C GLN A 14 12.69 -15.46 6.51
N CYS A 15 12.27 -15.03 5.32
CA CYS A 15 10.86 -14.86 5.00
C CYS A 15 10.59 -15.21 3.54
N GLU A 16 9.32 -15.45 3.24
CA GLU A 16 8.82 -15.46 1.88
C GLU A 16 8.08 -14.15 1.60
N TYR A 17 8.37 -13.54 0.45
CA TYR A 17 7.69 -12.34 0.00
C TYR A 17 7.45 -12.42 -1.50
N LYS A 18 6.18 -12.33 -1.92
CA LYS A 18 5.74 -12.46 -3.32
C LYS A 18 6.28 -13.71 -4.02
N GLY A 19 6.19 -14.87 -3.37
CA GLY A 19 6.65 -16.16 -3.91
C GLY A 19 8.18 -16.29 -4.03
N ARG A 20 8.94 -15.42 -3.36
CA ARG A 20 10.41 -15.45 -3.35
C ARG A 20 10.93 -15.53 -1.92
N ARG A 21 11.96 -16.34 -1.71
CA ARG A 21 12.62 -16.49 -0.41
C ARG A 21 13.70 -15.41 -0.22
N PHE A 22 13.75 -14.83 0.97
CA PHE A 22 14.73 -13.84 1.36
C PHE A 22 15.38 -14.19 2.71
N ALA A 23 16.66 -13.84 2.84
CA ALA A 23 17.29 -13.62 4.13
C ALA A 23 17.28 -12.13 4.44
N VAL A 24 17.04 -11.77 5.69
CA VAL A 24 16.80 -10.39 6.14
C VAL A 24 17.54 -10.14 7.44
N ARG A 25 18.37 -9.09 7.49
CA ARG A 25 19.11 -8.67 8.68
C ARG A 25 18.38 -7.55 9.41
N ASN A 26 18.54 -7.48 10.73
CA ASN A 26 17.95 -6.39 11.54
C ASN A 26 18.56 -5.01 11.33
N ASN A 27 19.58 -4.88 10.47
CA ASN A 27 20.02 -3.58 9.99
C ASN A 27 19.22 -3.08 8.76
N GLY A 28 18.27 -3.87 8.27
CA GLY A 28 17.44 -3.56 7.10
C GLY A 28 18.00 -4.06 5.77
N ALA A 29 19.11 -4.81 5.77
CA ALA A 29 19.65 -5.45 4.58
C ALA A 29 18.86 -6.71 4.22
N ILE A 30 18.70 -6.97 2.93
CA ILE A 30 18.07 -8.18 2.41
C ILE A 30 18.98 -8.89 1.41
N MET A 31 18.77 -10.19 1.26
CA MET A 31 19.37 -11.03 0.22
C MET A 31 18.28 -11.97 -0.31
N ARG A 32 18.09 -11.99 -1.63
CA ARG A 32 17.15 -12.91 -2.27
C ARG A 32 17.84 -14.24 -2.58
N TYR A 33 17.19 -15.36 -2.27
CA TYR A 33 17.65 -16.66 -2.70
C TYR A 33 17.30 -16.92 -4.19
N PRO A 34 18.10 -17.73 -4.90
CA PRO A 34 17.73 -18.28 -6.20
C PRO A 34 16.39 -18.98 -6.14
N LYS A 35 15.68 -19.03 -7.27
CA LYS A 35 14.46 -19.84 -7.36
C LYS A 35 14.86 -21.31 -7.37
N ASP A 36 14.14 -22.16 -6.65
CA ASP A 36 14.45 -23.58 -6.59
C ASP A 36 14.44 -24.19 -8.00
N GLY A 37 15.53 -24.90 -8.36
CA GLY A 37 15.71 -25.48 -9.69
C GLY A 37 16.22 -24.50 -10.77
N TYR A 38 16.56 -23.26 -10.41
CA TYR A 38 17.11 -22.26 -11.34
C TYR A 38 18.47 -21.74 -10.86
N GLU A 39 19.33 -21.41 -11.82
CA GLU A 39 20.59 -20.72 -11.55
C GLU A 39 20.34 -19.34 -10.90
N PRO A 40 21.25 -18.87 -10.03
CA PRO A 40 21.15 -17.55 -9.42
C PRO A 40 21.08 -16.43 -10.47
N ASN A 41 20.08 -15.54 -10.35
CA ASN A 41 20.09 -14.30 -11.11
C ASN A 41 21.18 -13.35 -10.59
N PHE A 42 21.44 -12.27 -11.34
CA PHE A 42 22.46 -11.27 -10.99
C PHE A 42 22.32 -10.71 -9.56
N ASN A 43 21.11 -10.56 -9.04
CA ASN A 43 20.83 -10.02 -7.70
C ASN A 43 20.62 -11.09 -6.62
N ASP A 44 20.64 -12.37 -6.99
CA ASP A 44 20.49 -13.46 -6.02
C ASP A 44 21.80 -13.66 -5.26
N ASN A 45 21.71 -14.10 -4.00
CA ASN A 45 22.85 -14.32 -3.10
C ASN A 45 23.73 -13.07 -2.84
N LYS A 46 23.19 -11.86 -3.04
CA LYS A 46 23.86 -10.59 -2.74
C LYS A 46 23.11 -9.80 -1.67
N TRP A 47 23.80 -9.46 -0.58
CA TRP A 47 23.28 -8.58 0.45
C TRP A 47 23.22 -7.14 -0.04
N THR A 48 22.10 -6.47 0.19
CA THR A 48 21.89 -5.08 -0.22
C THR A 48 20.87 -4.36 0.67
N PHE A 49 20.99 -3.03 0.78
CA PHE A 49 19.93 -2.17 1.31
C PHE A 49 18.92 -1.75 0.24
N GLY A 50 19.11 -2.20 -1.01
CA GLY A 50 18.39 -1.73 -2.20
C GLY A 50 19.01 -0.46 -2.78
N THR A 51 18.36 0.07 -3.81
CA THR A 51 18.67 1.36 -4.43
C THR A 51 17.55 2.33 -4.12
N LYS A 52 17.88 3.54 -3.65
CA LYS A 52 16.90 4.58 -3.39
C LYS A 52 16.24 5.02 -4.69
N ASN A 53 14.91 5.06 -4.71
CA ASN A 53 14.17 5.65 -5.80
C ASN A 53 13.97 7.15 -5.55
N ASP A 54 14.50 8.01 -6.41
CA ASP A 54 14.48 9.45 -6.17
C ASP A 54 13.09 10.08 -6.22
N SER A 55 12.13 9.46 -6.94
CA SER A 55 10.75 9.95 -7.01
C SER A 55 9.92 9.62 -5.76
N THR A 56 10.32 8.61 -4.99
CA THR A 56 9.53 8.12 -3.85
C THR A 56 10.32 8.03 -2.55
N GLY A 57 11.64 8.19 -2.57
CA GLY A 57 12.52 8.02 -1.41
C GLY A 57 12.65 6.58 -0.88
N TYR A 58 11.88 5.62 -1.37
CA TYR A 58 11.93 4.24 -0.90
C TYR A 58 13.13 3.48 -1.47
N MET A 59 13.66 2.56 -0.67
CA MET A 59 14.67 1.61 -1.11
C MET A 59 14.02 0.46 -1.90
N MET A 60 14.49 0.28 -3.14
CA MET A 60 14.00 -0.73 -4.09
C MET A 60 15.05 -1.82 -4.27
N PHE A 61 14.64 -3.09 -4.18
CA PHE A 61 15.49 -4.22 -4.55
C PHE A 61 15.41 -4.49 -6.06
N THR A 62 14.19 -4.43 -6.59
CA THR A 62 13.87 -4.37 -8.01
C THR A 62 12.75 -3.34 -8.19
N SER A 63 12.36 -3.04 -9.43
CA SER A 63 11.23 -2.12 -9.70
C SER A 63 9.92 -2.50 -8.98
N ALA A 64 9.73 -3.78 -8.63
CA ALA A 64 8.50 -4.31 -8.02
C ALA A 64 8.58 -4.61 -6.51
N ILE A 65 9.78 -4.53 -5.91
CA ILE A 65 10.03 -4.98 -4.53
C ILE A 65 10.65 -3.84 -3.72
N ARG A 66 9.91 -3.38 -2.70
CA ARG A 66 10.39 -2.40 -1.73
C ARG A 66 11.03 -3.11 -0.54
N VAL A 67 12.22 -2.68 -0.15
CA VAL A 67 13.03 -3.35 0.88
C VAL A 67 12.32 -3.35 2.24
N HIS A 68 11.72 -2.23 2.64
CA HIS A 68 11.01 -2.13 3.91
C HIS A 68 9.88 -3.15 4.06
N GLN A 69 9.19 -3.52 2.96
CA GLN A 69 8.10 -4.51 3.02
C GLN A 69 8.65 -5.89 3.35
N VAL A 70 9.75 -6.29 2.68
CA VAL A 70 10.45 -7.54 2.95
C VAL A 70 10.94 -7.61 4.39
N VAL A 71 11.54 -6.51 4.89
CA VAL A 71 12.04 -6.45 6.28
C VAL A 71 10.89 -6.52 7.29
N CYS A 72 9.82 -5.74 7.07
CA CYS A 72 8.65 -5.76 7.93
C CYS A 72 8.02 -7.16 7.98
N THR A 73 7.85 -7.81 6.82
CA THR A 73 7.36 -9.19 6.75
C THR A 73 8.22 -10.17 7.54
N ALA A 74 9.54 -10.08 7.47
CA ALA A 74 10.43 -11.00 8.17
C ALA A 74 10.41 -10.84 9.70
N PHE A 75 10.33 -9.60 10.19
CA PHE A 75 10.45 -9.31 11.62
C PHE A 75 9.12 -9.20 12.35
N HIS A 76 8.08 -8.71 11.67
CA HIS A 76 6.75 -8.44 12.23
C HIS A 76 5.66 -9.36 11.66
N GLY A 77 6.01 -10.26 10.74
CA GLY A 77 5.05 -11.13 10.06
C GLY A 77 4.39 -10.45 8.86
N PRO A 78 3.63 -11.23 8.05
CA PRO A 78 2.87 -10.68 6.92
C PRO A 78 1.90 -9.58 7.39
N ALA A 79 1.50 -8.71 6.46
CA ALA A 79 0.49 -7.69 6.76
C ALA A 79 -0.77 -8.38 7.33
N PRO A 80 -1.28 -7.93 8.50
CA PRO A 80 -2.50 -8.49 9.08
C PRO A 80 -3.74 -8.33 8.19
N ASP A 81 -3.76 -7.29 7.36
CA ASP A 81 -4.85 -6.92 6.45
C ASP A 81 -4.26 -6.35 5.15
N GLU A 82 -5.01 -6.44 4.04
CA GLU A 82 -4.62 -5.95 2.71
C GLU A 82 -4.53 -4.41 2.65
N ASP A 83 -5.32 -3.71 3.47
CA ASP A 83 -5.32 -2.24 3.55
C ASP A 83 -4.11 -1.69 4.33
N MET A 84 -3.32 -2.55 5.00
CA MET A 84 -2.19 -2.10 5.81
C MET A 84 -0.96 -1.77 4.98
N VAL A 85 -0.30 -0.67 5.37
CA VAL A 85 0.95 -0.18 4.81
C VAL A 85 2.05 -0.23 5.88
N VAL A 86 3.30 -0.23 5.44
CA VAL A 86 4.44 -0.12 6.36
C VAL A 86 4.70 1.36 6.65
N ASP A 87 4.67 1.73 7.91
CA ASP A 87 5.11 3.03 8.41
C ASP A 87 6.58 3.00 8.82
N HIS A 88 7.32 4.03 8.44
CA HIS A 88 8.66 4.32 8.94
C HIS A 88 8.50 5.32 10.09
N ILE A 89 8.72 4.87 11.33
CA ILE A 89 8.47 5.66 12.54
C ILE A 89 9.21 7.01 12.49
N ASP A 90 10.48 7.00 12.08
CA ASP A 90 11.30 8.20 11.91
C ASP A 90 11.05 8.95 10.59
N THR A 91 10.18 8.47 9.72
CA THR A 91 9.89 8.98 8.36
C THR A 91 11.07 8.99 7.38
N ASN A 92 12.22 8.40 7.74
CA ASN A 92 13.34 8.16 6.85
C ASN A 92 13.11 6.83 6.11
N ARG A 93 12.69 6.93 4.84
CA ARG A 93 12.37 5.76 3.99
C ARG A 93 13.59 4.89 3.63
N CYS A 94 14.79 5.34 3.99
CA CYS A 94 16.04 4.58 3.87
C CYS A 94 16.45 3.87 5.17
N ASN A 95 15.80 4.16 6.31
CA ASN A 95 16.00 3.44 7.57
C ASN A 95 15.03 2.25 7.66
N ASN A 96 15.43 1.12 7.05
CA ASN A 96 14.59 -0.09 7.00
C ASN A 96 14.83 -1.03 8.19
N ARG A 97 15.36 -0.56 9.31
CA ARG A 97 15.52 -1.39 10.52
C ARG A 97 14.15 -1.82 11.05
N PRO A 98 13.95 -3.08 11.47
CA PRO A 98 12.65 -3.57 11.88
C PRO A 98 12.06 -2.79 13.05
N GLU A 99 12.88 -2.32 14.00
CA GLU A 99 12.43 -1.45 15.10
C GLU A 99 11.90 -0.08 14.64
N ASN A 100 12.18 0.34 13.40
CA ASN A 100 11.67 1.56 12.77
C ASN A 100 10.44 1.29 11.88
N LEU A 101 10.02 0.03 11.72
CA LEU A 101 8.92 -0.36 10.84
C LEU A 101 7.74 -0.89 11.64
N ARG A 102 6.52 -0.61 11.18
CA ARG A 102 5.28 -1.21 11.70
C ARG A 102 4.20 -1.27 10.64
N TRP A 103 3.29 -2.23 10.76
CA TRP A 103 2.05 -2.26 9.98
C TRP A 103 1.04 -1.29 10.57
N VAL A 104 0.47 -0.43 9.73
CA VAL A 104 -0.60 0.52 10.08
C VAL A 104 -1.51 0.73 8.88
N THR A 105 -2.74 1.17 9.09
CA THR A 105 -3.56 1.76 8.03
C THR A 105 -3.00 3.14 7.64
N ARG A 106 -3.37 3.67 6.46
CA ARG A 106 -2.87 5.01 6.06
C ARG A 106 -3.41 6.10 7.00
N LEU A 107 -4.63 5.94 7.49
CA LEU A 107 -5.23 6.84 8.47
C LEU A 107 -4.48 6.82 9.81
N GLU A 108 -4.18 5.63 10.34
CA GLU A 108 -3.37 5.51 11.57
C GLU A 108 -1.99 6.12 11.39
N ASN A 109 -1.35 5.94 10.22
CA ASN A 109 -0.08 6.60 9.94
C ASN A 109 -0.22 8.13 10.00
N ALA A 110 -1.24 8.69 9.34
CA ALA A 110 -1.49 10.13 9.30
C ALA A 110 -1.76 10.72 10.70
N LEU A 111 -2.51 10.01 11.54
CA LEU A 111 -2.96 10.51 12.85
C LEU A 111 -1.97 10.21 13.98
N ASN A 112 -1.34 9.03 13.98
CA ASN A 112 -0.61 8.52 15.14
C ASN A 112 0.91 8.66 15.02
N ASN A 113 1.46 8.91 13.82
CA ASN A 113 2.88 9.24 13.69
C ASN A 113 3.06 10.75 13.91
N PRO A 114 3.68 11.22 15.01
CA PRO A 114 3.77 12.65 15.33
C PRO A 114 4.49 13.45 14.24
N ILE A 115 5.51 12.86 13.63
CA ILE A 115 6.31 13.50 12.57
C ILE A 115 5.47 13.65 11.30
N THR A 116 4.74 12.60 10.92
CA THR A 116 3.78 12.66 9.79
C THR A 116 2.67 13.67 10.07
N ARG A 117 2.07 13.62 11.26
CA ARG A 117 1.01 14.54 11.70
C ARG A 117 1.46 16.00 11.63
N GLN A 118 2.67 16.31 12.09
CA GLN A 118 3.20 17.67 12.03
C GLN A 118 3.44 18.13 10.58
N LYS A 119 3.92 17.26 9.70
CA LYS A 119 4.01 17.56 8.26
C LYS A 119 2.64 17.87 7.66
N ILE A 120 1.61 17.10 8.02
CA ILE A 120 0.23 17.35 7.59
C ILE A 120 -0.25 18.72 8.08
N ILE A 121 -0.06 19.05 9.36
CA ILE A 121 -0.45 20.35 9.90
C ILE A 121 0.25 21.50 9.16
N LEU A 122 1.53 21.35 8.84
CA LEU A 122 2.27 22.37 8.09
C LEU A 122 1.80 22.53 6.64
N CYS A 123 1.46 21.42 5.97
CA CYS A 123 0.99 21.45 4.59
C CYS A 123 -0.48 21.85 4.47
N CYS A 124 -1.33 21.46 5.42
CA CYS A 124 -2.79 21.57 5.34
C CYS A 124 -3.39 22.59 6.34
N GLY A 125 -2.56 23.17 7.20
CA GLY A 125 -2.97 24.08 8.28
C GLY A 125 -3.53 23.37 9.52
N SER A 126 -4.25 22.27 9.34
CA SER A 126 -4.74 21.42 10.44
C SER A 126 -5.01 19.99 9.99
N ILE A 127 -5.23 19.10 10.95
CA ILE A 127 -5.66 17.71 10.67
C ILE A 127 -7.09 17.68 10.15
N GLU A 128 -7.97 18.54 10.65
CA GLU A 128 -9.36 18.64 10.19
C GLU A 128 -9.43 19.06 8.72
N ASN A 129 -8.56 19.99 8.29
CA ASN A 129 -8.48 20.37 6.89
C ASN A 129 -7.99 19.21 6.02
N PHE A 130 -7.00 18.46 6.50
CA PHE A 130 -6.55 17.24 5.82
C PHE A 130 -7.66 16.19 5.71
N LEU A 131 -8.43 15.96 6.77
CA LEU A 131 -9.55 14.99 6.73
C LEU A 131 -10.67 15.45 5.78
N LYS A 132 -10.93 16.76 5.68
CA LYS A 132 -11.90 17.33 4.72
C LYS A 132 -11.42 17.26 3.28
N ASN A 133 -10.13 17.47 3.04
CA ASN A 133 -9.54 17.37 1.71
C ASN A 133 -8.12 16.77 1.76
N PRO A 134 -8.01 15.43 1.69
CA PRO A 134 -6.72 14.76 1.71
C PRO A 134 -5.84 15.05 0.47
N SER A 135 -6.42 15.53 -0.64
CA SER A 135 -5.67 15.82 -1.89
C SER A 135 -4.62 16.91 -1.70
N MET A 136 -4.82 17.80 -0.73
CA MET A 136 -3.93 18.92 -0.42
C MET A 136 -2.48 18.50 -0.14
N LEU A 137 -2.26 17.28 0.38
CA LEU A 137 -0.91 16.76 0.59
C LEU A 137 -0.15 16.56 -0.73
N ARG A 138 -0.83 16.19 -1.82
CA ARG A 138 -0.23 16.00 -3.15
C ARG A 138 -0.09 17.33 -3.89
N GLU A 139 -1.03 18.25 -3.69
CA GLU A 139 -1.04 19.56 -4.35
C GLU A 139 0.07 20.48 -3.81
N ASN A 140 0.35 20.42 -2.50
CA ASN A 140 1.42 21.19 -1.86
C ASN A 140 2.80 20.52 -1.96
N SER A 141 2.90 19.30 -2.49
CA SER A 141 4.15 18.53 -2.59
C SER A 141 4.86 18.65 -3.94
N LYS A 142 4.78 19.79 -4.63
CA LYS A 142 5.32 19.93 -6.00
C LYS A 142 6.82 19.60 -6.13
N GLU A 143 7.58 19.61 -5.04
CA GLU A 143 8.96 19.11 -4.96
C GLU A 143 9.21 18.37 -3.64
N PRO A 144 9.02 17.03 -3.58
CA PRO A 144 9.31 16.30 -2.36
C PRO A 144 10.82 16.21 -2.13
N ASN A 145 11.32 16.84 -1.05
CA ASN A 145 12.73 16.75 -0.66
C ASN A 145 13.02 15.41 0.04
N PHE A 146 13.43 14.41 -0.75
CA PHE A 146 13.96 13.15 -0.24
C PHE A 146 15.48 13.18 -0.06
N ALA A 147 16.18 14.27 -0.40
CA ALA A 147 17.65 14.30 -0.46
C ALA A 147 18.31 13.92 0.87
N TRP A 148 17.72 14.35 1.99
CA TRP A 148 18.20 14.04 3.34
C TRP A 148 18.07 12.57 3.74
N MET A 149 17.15 11.82 3.12
CA MET A 149 16.91 10.41 3.47
C MET A 149 18.09 9.56 3.00
N ARG A 150 18.72 8.84 3.93
CA ARG A 150 19.85 7.96 3.65
C ARG A 150 19.88 6.74 4.56
N THR A 151 20.58 5.71 4.13
CA THR A 151 20.92 4.55 4.95
C THR A 151 21.76 5.01 6.14
N VAL A 152 21.41 4.57 7.35
CA VAL A 152 22.00 5.07 8.60
C VAL A 152 22.50 3.96 9.51
N SER A 153 23.55 4.28 10.28
CA SER A 153 23.96 3.48 11.43
C SER A 153 22.87 3.49 12.52
N LYS A 154 22.94 2.55 13.47
CA LYS A 154 22.01 2.50 14.61
C LYS A 154 22.04 3.80 15.43
N ALA A 155 23.23 4.38 15.63
CA ALA A 155 23.40 5.63 16.34
C ALA A 155 22.79 6.82 15.59
N GLU A 156 23.01 6.94 14.28
CA GLU A 156 22.40 7.99 13.44
C GLU A 156 20.88 7.85 13.39
N ALA A 157 20.34 6.62 13.32
CA ALA A 157 18.90 6.37 13.36
C ALA A 157 18.28 6.86 14.68
N SER A 158 18.92 6.59 15.81
CA SER A 158 18.48 7.10 17.11
C SER A 158 18.50 8.62 17.18
N LYS A 159 19.55 9.28 16.67
CA LYS A 159 19.63 10.74 16.60
C LYS A 159 18.55 11.32 15.68
N CYS A 160 18.35 10.73 14.51
CA CYS A 160 17.31 11.11 13.55
C CYS A 160 15.92 11.08 14.17
N LEU A 161 15.56 9.97 14.83
CA LEU A 161 14.27 9.84 15.51
C LEU A 161 14.09 10.90 16.60
N VAL A 162 15.07 11.07 17.49
CA VAL A 162 15.01 12.09 18.55
C VAL A 162 14.83 13.50 17.98
N ASN A 163 15.62 13.84 16.95
CA ASN A 163 15.62 15.18 16.35
C ASN A 163 14.29 15.47 15.65
N LEU A 164 13.73 14.51 14.92
CA LEU A 164 12.44 14.65 14.24
C LEU A 164 11.26 14.63 15.22
N THR A 165 11.28 13.78 16.25
CA THR A 165 10.24 13.79 17.29
C THR A 165 10.24 15.10 18.06
N ARG A 166 11.43 15.64 18.40
CA ARG A 166 11.58 16.95 19.03
C ARG A 166 10.91 18.04 18.19
N TRP A 167 11.25 18.09 16.89
CA TRP A 167 10.64 19.02 15.95
C TRP A 167 9.11 18.85 15.84
N ALA A 168 8.61 17.61 15.91
CA ALA A 168 7.20 17.32 15.78
C ALA A 168 6.34 17.65 17.03
N THR A 169 6.96 17.71 18.21
CA THR A 169 6.23 17.74 19.49
C THR A 169 6.53 18.95 20.37
N GLN A 170 7.63 19.67 20.14
CA GLN A 170 7.99 20.84 20.93
C GLN A 170 7.54 22.14 20.25
N ASP A 171 6.74 22.92 20.96
CA ASP A 171 6.30 24.23 20.50
C ASP A 171 7.50 25.19 20.32
N GLY A 172 7.50 25.96 19.23
CA GLY A 172 8.52 26.96 18.93
C GLY A 172 9.85 26.41 18.40
N VAL A 173 9.99 25.09 18.19
CA VAL A 173 11.18 24.51 17.55
C VAL A 173 11.11 24.71 16.04
N SER A 174 11.97 25.57 15.51
CA SER A 174 12.17 25.73 14.06
C SER A 174 13.45 25.04 13.57
N ILE A 175 13.36 24.47 12.38
CA ILE A 175 14.48 23.78 11.71
C ILE A 175 15.60 24.80 11.36
N PRO A 176 16.89 24.42 11.44
CA PRO A 176 18.02 25.24 10.98
C PRO A 176 17.83 25.84 9.58
N LYS A 177 18.33 27.07 9.39
CA LYS A 177 18.20 27.87 8.15
C LYS A 177 18.52 27.08 6.88
N GLY A 178 17.71 27.28 5.83
CA GLY A 178 18.17 27.23 4.45
C GLY A 178 17.34 26.37 3.50
N GLU A 179 17.12 25.08 3.79
CA GLU A 179 16.65 24.13 2.76
C GLU A 179 15.76 22.99 3.31
N GLY A 180 15.21 23.13 4.52
CA GLY A 180 14.34 22.13 5.15
C GLY A 180 15.11 21.06 5.95
N VAL A 181 14.60 19.82 5.98
CA VAL A 181 15.26 18.69 6.66
C VAL A 181 16.57 18.36 5.94
N GLY A 182 17.67 18.22 6.69
CA GLY A 182 19.03 17.99 6.15
C GLY A 182 19.94 17.27 7.16
N ASP A 183 21.26 17.27 6.94
CA ASP A 183 22.20 16.42 7.69
C ASP A 183 22.20 16.61 9.21
N TRP A 184 21.78 17.79 9.69
CA TRP A 184 21.69 18.08 11.12
C TRP A 184 20.82 17.07 11.89
N ILE A 185 19.84 16.43 11.24
CA ILE A 185 19.00 15.43 11.91
C ILE A 185 19.79 14.19 12.38
N PHE A 186 20.94 13.90 11.76
CA PHE A 186 21.78 12.76 12.14
C PHE A 186 22.87 13.16 13.15
N GLY A 187 23.00 14.45 13.45
CA GLY A 187 24.00 15.01 14.35
C GLY A 187 23.56 15.04 15.81
N ASP A 188 24.52 15.33 16.68
CA ASP A 188 24.25 15.61 18.09
C ASP A 188 23.52 16.94 18.25
N GLN A 189 22.71 17.03 19.31
CA GLN A 189 21.97 18.24 19.65
C GLN A 189 22.94 19.36 20.03
N ASP A 190 22.82 20.55 19.42
CA ASP A 190 23.46 21.76 19.91
C ASP A 190 22.58 22.39 21.01
N PRO A 191 23.01 22.38 22.29
CA PRO A 191 22.24 22.95 23.39
C PRO A 191 22.07 24.48 23.30
N ASN A 192 22.83 25.18 22.45
CA ASN A 192 22.76 26.63 22.28
C ASN A 192 21.96 27.08 21.04
N TYR A 193 21.34 26.16 20.31
CA TYR A 193 20.66 26.45 19.05
C TYR A 193 19.38 27.28 19.27
N LYS A 194 19.32 28.47 18.64
CA LYS A 194 18.14 29.37 18.67
C LYS A 194 17.35 29.28 17.35
N PRO A 195 16.06 28.89 17.39
CA PRO A 195 15.23 28.77 16.20
C PRO A 195 14.94 30.14 15.54
N SER A 196 15.01 30.19 14.21
CA SER A 196 14.62 31.37 13.40
C SER A 196 13.20 31.21 12.81
N SER A 197 12.52 32.33 12.52
CA SER A 197 11.08 32.43 12.30
C SER A 197 10.53 31.96 10.93
N ARG A 198 11.25 31.15 10.14
CA ARG A 198 10.74 30.64 8.85
C ARG A 198 10.25 29.18 8.93
N PRO A 199 9.10 28.83 8.33
CA PRO A 199 8.62 27.45 8.27
C PRO A 199 9.51 26.59 7.38
N ALA A 200 9.78 25.37 7.83
CA ALA A 200 10.76 24.48 7.21
C ALA A 200 10.26 23.67 6.00
N PHE A 201 8.96 23.76 5.70
CA PHE A 201 8.27 23.01 4.65
C PHE A 201 7.65 23.93 3.59
N SER A 202 8.10 25.17 3.50
CA SER A 202 7.69 26.06 2.40
C SER A 202 8.23 25.53 1.07
N PRO A 203 7.45 25.64 -0.04
CA PRO A 203 7.96 25.37 -1.38
C PRO A 203 9.24 26.18 -1.60
N SER A 204 10.29 25.52 -2.08
CA SER A 204 11.52 26.19 -2.51
C SER A 204 11.16 27.23 -3.56
N ALA A 205 11.72 28.45 -3.44
CA ALA A 205 11.76 29.35 -4.59
C ALA A 205 12.62 28.68 -5.68
N PRO A 206 12.21 28.75 -6.96
CA PRO A 206 12.92 28.07 -8.03
C PRO A 206 14.38 28.53 -8.08
N ARG A 207 15.32 27.58 -7.94
CA ARG A 207 16.71 27.80 -8.33
C ARG A 207 16.78 27.63 -9.85
N GLU A 208 17.10 28.71 -10.55
CA GLU A 208 17.51 28.63 -11.95
C GLU A 208 18.74 27.72 -12.05
N MET A 209 18.53 26.51 -12.59
CA MET A 209 19.61 25.59 -12.91
C MET A 209 19.92 25.75 -14.40
N ASN A 210 21.06 26.37 -14.69
CA ASN A 210 21.60 26.47 -16.05
C ASN A 210 21.83 25.05 -16.59
N ARG A 211 21.08 24.68 -17.63
CA ARG A 211 21.29 23.44 -18.39
C ARG A 211 22.57 23.57 -19.20
N SER A 212 23.65 22.91 -18.77
CA SER A 212 24.85 22.72 -19.58
C SER A 212 24.78 21.37 -20.29
N ASP A 213 24.77 21.40 -21.63
CA ASP A 213 25.35 20.51 -22.67
C ASP A 213 25.45 18.97 -22.52
N ALA A 214 25.08 18.35 -21.40
CA ALA A 214 25.13 16.89 -21.23
C ALA A 214 23.94 16.17 -21.88
N ASP A 215 22.78 16.84 -22.02
CA ASP A 215 21.54 16.24 -22.53
C ASP A 215 21.52 16.07 -24.06
N ARG A 216 22.45 16.69 -24.80
CA ARG A 216 22.52 16.57 -26.27
C ARG A 216 23.21 15.30 -26.75
N LYS A 217 23.92 14.57 -25.88
CA LYS A 217 24.76 13.44 -26.31
C LYS A 217 24.03 12.09 -26.30
N ILE A 218 22.88 11.98 -25.64
CA ILE A 218 22.20 10.69 -25.43
C ILE A 218 21.19 10.37 -26.55
N MET A 219 20.73 11.37 -27.31
CA MET A 219 19.75 11.17 -28.39
C MET A 219 20.37 10.78 -29.74
N ASP A 220 21.68 10.97 -29.94
CA ASP A 220 22.34 10.72 -31.24
C ASP A 220 22.88 9.28 -31.37
N GLU A 221 23.10 8.57 -30.24
CA GLU A 221 23.69 7.22 -30.23
C GLU A 221 22.66 6.07 -30.35
N MET A 222 21.35 6.35 -30.35
CA MET A 222 20.31 5.30 -30.47
C MET A 222 19.79 5.08 -31.89
N SER A 223 20.35 5.73 -32.91
CA SER A 223 19.82 5.68 -34.29
C SER A 223 20.53 4.72 -35.26
N THR A 224 21.54 3.93 -34.84
CA THR A 224 22.21 3.00 -35.77
C THR A 224 22.52 1.64 -35.14
N GLY A 225 21.92 0.56 -35.65
CA GLY A 225 22.26 -0.80 -35.24
C GLY A 225 21.28 -1.89 -35.69
N TYR A 226 21.29 -2.21 -36.98
CA TYR A 226 20.70 -3.39 -37.62
C TYR A 226 21.31 -4.72 -37.08
N PHE A 227 20.52 -5.79 -36.94
CA PHE A 227 20.81 -7.25 -37.11
C PHE A 227 19.56 -8.01 -36.57
N GLY A 228 18.93 -9.03 -37.13
CA GLY A 228 19.02 -9.91 -38.30
C GLY A 228 17.99 -11.04 -38.04
N GLU A 229 17.26 -11.50 -39.06
CA GLU A 229 16.25 -12.57 -38.94
C GLU A 229 16.89 -13.92 -38.59
N ASP A 230 16.32 -14.67 -37.62
CA ASP A 230 15.97 -16.08 -37.79
C ASP A 230 15.34 -16.73 -36.53
N LYS A 231 14.20 -17.42 -36.76
CA LYS A 231 13.48 -18.38 -35.90
C LYS A 231 12.95 -17.88 -34.54
N LYS A 232 11.71 -17.38 -34.54
CA LYS A 232 10.90 -17.17 -33.32
C LYS A 232 10.44 -18.52 -32.74
N PRO A 233 10.80 -18.87 -31.49
CA PRO A 233 9.97 -19.75 -30.67
C PRO A 233 8.69 -18.98 -30.34
N THR A 234 7.53 -19.63 -30.33
CA THR A 234 6.28 -19.04 -29.84
C THR A 234 6.45 -18.65 -28.37
N LEU A 235 6.75 -17.38 -28.14
CA LEU A 235 6.85 -16.76 -26.82
C LEU A 235 5.46 -16.79 -26.20
N ARG A 236 5.34 -17.52 -25.08
CA ARG A 236 4.18 -17.43 -24.19
C ARG A 236 4.03 -15.98 -23.74
N THR A 237 2.79 -15.52 -23.63
CA THR A 237 2.52 -14.13 -23.27
C THR A 237 3.01 -13.86 -21.84
N PRO A 238 3.29 -12.58 -21.49
CA PRO A 238 3.66 -12.21 -20.13
C PRO A 238 2.66 -12.68 -19.06
N GLU A 239 1.38 -12.83 -19.41
CA GLU A 239 0.31 -13.36 -18.56
C GLU A 239 0.43 -14.88 -18.34
N GLU A 240 0.76 -15.63 -19.39
CA GLU A 240 1.01 -17.07 -19.32
C GLU A 240 2.28 -17.39 -18.51
N ILE A 241 3.30 -16.54 -18.58
CA ILE A 241 4.52 -16.63 -17.76
C ILE A 241 4.20 -16.32 -16.28
N LYS A 242 3.38 -15.29 -16.01
CA LYS A 242 2.93 -14.93 -14.65
C LYS A 242 2.14 -16.06 -13.98
N LYS A 243 1.21 -16.68 -14.71
CA LYS A 243 0.34 -17.76 -14.21
C LYS A 243 1.11 -19.06 -13.94
N ALA A 244 2.21 -19.30 -14.66
CA ALA A 244 3.08 -20.46 -14.45
C ALA A 244 4.11 -20.27 -13.31
N GLU A 245 4.42 -19.02 -12.94
CA GLU A 245 5.48 -18.72 -11.97
C GLU A 245 5.00 -18.62 -10.51
N ASN A 246 3.70 -18.37 -10.29
CA ASN A 246 2.96 -18.44 -9.02
C ASN A 246 1.54 -18.95 -9.34
N PRO A 247 1.19 -20.22 -9.09
CA PRO A 247 -0.20 -20.61 -9.20
C PRO A 247 -0.97 -19.82 -8.14
N GLU A 248 -1.97 -19.04 -8.57
CA GLU A 248 -2.93 -18.47 -7.62
C GLU A 248 -3.48 -19.63 -6.78
N PRO A 249 -3.61 -19.46 -5.45
CA PRO A 249 -4.24 -20.48 -4.62
C PRO A 249 -5.58 -20.86 -5.25
N ASP A 250 -5.84 -22.16 -5.35
CA ASP A 250 -7.08 -22.65 -5.94
C ASP A 250 -8.24 -22.05 -5.13
N LEU A 251 -9.23 -21.49 -5.82
CA LEU A 251 -10.33 -20.78 -5.18
C LEU A 251 -10.98 -21.64 -4.09
N LYS A 252 -11.08 -22.96 -4.32
CA LYS A 252 -11.59 -23.92 -3.35
C LYS A 252 -10.89 -23.89 -1.99
N ASP A 253 -9.60 -23.56 -1.97
CA ASP A 253 -8.77 -23.52 -0.75
C ASP A 253 -9.00 -22.22 0.05
N LEU A 254 -9.54 -21.18 -0.59
CA LEU A 254 -9.87 -19.90 0.03
C LEU A 254 -11.33 -19.80 0.51
N LEU A 255 -12.22 -20.66 -0.01
CA LEU A 255 -13.63 -20.67 0.33
C LEU A 255 -13.85 -21.13 1.77
N LYS A 256 -14.59 -20.32 2.54
CA LYS A 256 -15.04 -20.66 3.89
C LYS A 256 -16.53 -20.96 3.90
N ASP A 257 -16.97 -21.73 4.89
CA ASP A 257 -18.39 -21.95 5.15
C ASP A 257 -19.08 -20.65 5.56
N SER A 258 -20.27 -20.44 5.01
CA SER A 258 -21.20 -19.40 5.49
C SER A 258 -22.25 -20.02 6.42
N LEU A 259 -23.05 -19.18 7.07
CA LEU A 259 -24.21 -19.64 7.85
C LEU A 259 -25.42 -19.96 6.95
N THR A 260 -25.33 -19.65 5.66
CA THR A 260 -26.42 -19.86 4.68
C THR A 260 -26.23 -21.19 3.93
N PRO A 261 -27.21 -22.11 4.00
CA PRO A 261 -27.18 -23.34 3.22
C PRO A 261 -27.08 -23.05 1.72
N GLY A 262 -26.14 -23.70 1.03
CA GLY A 262 -25.91 -23.51 -0.41
C GLY A 262 -25.05 -22.30 -0.79
N ALA A 263 -24.52 -21.56 0.20
CA ALA A 263 -23.61 -20.45 -0.01
C ALA A 263 -22.27 -20.62 0.71
N LYS A 264 -21.21 -20.09 0.10
CA LYS A 264 -19.85 -19.98 0.64
C LYS A 264 -19.45 -18.53 0.73
N GLN A 265 -18.44 -18.25 1.54
CA GLN A 265 -17.92 -16.89 1.73
C GLN A 265 -16.42 -16.83 1.45
N LEU A 266 -15.99 -15.77 0.76
CA LEU A 266 -14.60 -15.50 0.38
C LEU A 266 -14.15 -14.14 0.93
N PHE A 267 -12.95 -14.10 1.54
CA PHE A 267 -12.39 -12.89 2.19
C PHE A 267 -13.24 -12.28 3.32
N TRP A 268 -14.09 -13.09 3.94
CA TRP A 268 -14.80 -12.72 5.16
C TRP A 268 -14.05 -13.22 6.40
N GLY A 269 -13.96 -12.36 7.42
CA GLY A 269 -13.41 -12.71 8.73
C GLY A 269 -14.39 -13.48 9.63
N THR A 270 -15.69 -13.22 9.48
CA THR A 270 -16.75 -13.78 10.34
C THR A 270 -17.75 -14.59 9.51
N PRO A 271 -18.11 -15.82 9.90
CA PRO A 271 -19.21 -16.56 9.29
C PRO A 271 -20.50 -15.74 9.27
N SER A 272 -21.12 -15.61 8.09
CA SER A 272 -22.26 -14.71 7.88
C SER A 272 -23.43 -15.43 7.20
N GLU A 273 -24.64 -15.00 7.51
CA GLU A 273 -25.88 -15.43 6.86
C GLU A 273 -26.26 -14.41 5.78
N PHE A 274 -26.34 -14.86 4.52
CA PHE A 274 -26.82 -14.11 3.37
C PHE A 274 -28.33 -14.32 3.20
N VAL A 275 -29.11 -13.48 3.88
CA VAL A 275 -30.56 -13.65 4.12
C VAL A 275 -31.39 -13.80 2.83
N LEU A 276 -30.96 -13.17 1.74
CA LEU A 276 -31.69 -13.12 0.47
C LEU A 276 -31.22 -14.19 -0.54
N CYS A 277 -30.25 -15.02 -0.17
CA CYS A 277 -29.76 -16.10 -1.02
C CYS A 277 -30.88 -17.11 -1.30
N PRO A 278 -31.17 -17.46 -2.57
CA PRO A 278 -32.26 -18.38 -2.90
C PRO A 278 -31.94 -19.85 -2.56
N GLY A 279 -30.78 -20.15 -1.99
CA GLY A 279 -30.33 -21.49 -1.65
C GLY A 279 -29.01 -21.82 -2.33
N ASN A 280 -28.99 -22.90 -3.11
CA ASN A 280 -27.81 -23.32 -3.87
C ASN A 280 -27.89 -22.86 -5.34
N ALA A 281 -26.76 -22.90 -6.05
CA ALA A 281 -26.67 -22.51 -7.46
C ALA A 281 -26.99 -23.65 -8.44
N LYS A 282 -27.30 -24.85 -7.94
CA LYS A 282 -27.79 -25.98 -8.75
C LYS A 282 -29.23 -25.77 -9.19
N ASP A 283 -30.05 -25.18 -8.30
CA ASP A 283 -31.49 -24.99 -8.50
C ASP A 283 -31.84 -23.54 -8.88
N HIS A 284 -30.92 -22.58 -8.70
CA HIS A 284 -31.17 -21.15 -8.91
C HIS A 284 -30.03 -20.45 -9.67
N SER A 285 -30.39 -19.51 -10.55
CA SER A 285 -29.42 -18.69 -11.28
C SER A 285 -29.05 -17.41 -10.52
N LEU A 286 -27.99 -16.72 -10.95
CA LEU A 286 -27.68 -15.35 -10.46
C LEU A 286 -28.82 -14.37 -10.75
N LEU A 287 -29.57 -14.53 -11.84
CA LEU A 287 -30.72 -13.68 -12.10
C LEU A 287 -31.89 -13.95 -11.15
N ASP A 288 -32.05 -15.18 -10.67
CA ASP A 288 -33.04 -15.50 -9.63
C ASP A 288 -32.63 -14.90 -8.30
N TYR A 289 -31.34 -14.95 -7.95
CA TYR A 289 -30.84 -14.25 -6.78
C TYR A 289 -31.02 -12.72 -6.94
N TYR A 290 -30.69 -12.15 -8.10
CA TYR A 290 -30.84 -10.71 -8.35
C TYR A 290 -32.25 -10.19 -8.09
N LYS A 291 -33.29 -10.95 -8.44
CA LYS A 291 -34.70 -10.60 -8.18
C LYS A 291 -35.01 -10.41 -6.69
N ASN A 292 -34.24 -11.04 -5.79
CA ASN A 292 -34.43 -10.89 -4.34
C ASN A 292 -33.73 -9.65 -3.77
N LEU A 293 -32.76 -9.08 -4.50
CA LEU A 293 -31.89 -8.00 -4.05
C LEU A 293 -32.52 -6.62 -4.25
N GLU A 294 -33.41 -6.25 -3.34
CA GLU A 294 -34.06 -4.93 -3.33
C GLU A 294 -33.45 -4.00 -2.28
N GLU A 295 -33.35 -2.72 -2.62
CA GLU A 295 -32.88 -1.66 -1.71
C GLU A 295 -33.69 -1.66 -0.40
N GLY A 296 -32.99 -1.47 0.73
CA GLY A 296 -33.54 -1.45 2.08
C GLY A 296 -33.70 -2.83 2.72
N LYS A 297 -33.72 -3.94 1.96
CA LYS A 297 -33.82 -5.28 2.54
C LYS A 297 -32.52 -5.68 3.26
N VAL A 298 -32.66 -6.49 4.31
CA VAL A 298 -31.51 -7.07 5.03
C VAL A 298 -30.82 -8.08 4.11
N PHE A 299 -29.55 -7.82 3.82
CA PHE A 299 -28.69 -8.65 2.98
C PHE A 299 -27.90 -9.68 3.79
N LEU A 300 -27.30 -9.23 4.90
CA LEU A 300 -26.34 -10.01 5.67
C LEU A 300 -26.62 -9.90 7.16
N ARG A 301 -26.48 -11.02 7.89
CA ARG A 301 -26.44 -11.07 9.36
C ARG A 301 -25.21 -11.83 9.85
N ASN A 302 -24.67 -11.44 11.00
CA ASN A 302 -23.65 -12.21 11.70
C ASN A 302 -23.73 -11.92 13.21
N GLN A 303 -22.80 -12.45 13.99
CA GLN A 303 -22.78 -12.27 15.45
C GLN A 303 -22.54 -10.81 15.93
N TYR A 304 -22.15 -9.90 15.04
CA TYR A 304 -21.84 -8.50 15.36
C TYR A 304 -22.85 -7.51 14.76
N SER A 305 -23.61 -7.90 13.74
CA SER A 305 -24.56 -7.04 13.05
C SER A 305 -25.87 -7.78 12.80
N ASP A 306 -26.95 -7.23 13.35
CA ASP A 306 -28.33 -7.75 13.21
C ASP A 306 -28.91 -7.57 11.80
N GLY A 307 -28.18 -6.90 10.89
CA GLY A 307 -28.57 -6.80 9.50
C GLY A 307 -27.92 -5.66 8.73
N GLN A 308 -26.98 -5.96 7.83
CA GLN A 308 -26.58 -5.01 6.81
C GLN A 308 -27.68 -4.89 5.75
N THR A 309 -28.09 -3.68 5.38
CA THR A 309 -29.17 -3.43 4.42
C THR A 309 -28.64 -3.11 3.03
N ILE A 310 -29.34 -3.53 1.99
CA ILE A 310 -28.95 -3.22 0.60
C ILE A 310 -29.16 -1.74 0.35
N ARG A 311 -28.14 -1.07 -0.17
CA ARG A 311 -28.28 0.25 -0.79
C ARG A 311 -28.41 0.16 -2.30
N LYS A 312 -27.61 -0.71 -2.92
CA LYS A 312 -27.63 -0.88 -4.38
C LYS A 312 -27.22 -2.30 -4.76
N ALA A 313 -27.88 -2.85 -5.76
CA ALA A 313 -27.50 -4.12 -6.36
C ALA A 313 -27.44 -3.98 -7.89
N GLY A 314 -26.62 -4.80 -8.54
CA GLY A 314 -26.53 -4.83 -9.99
C GLY A 314 -25.95 -6.15 -10.51
N TYR A 315 -26.32 -6.52 -11.72
CA TYR A 315 -25.76 -7.67 -12.44
C TYR A 315 -24.78 -7.22 -13.52
N ASN A 316 -23.53 -7.68 -13.43
CA ASN A 316 -22.53 -7.46 -14.46
C ASN A 316 -22.49 -8.68 -15.39
N GLU A 317 -23.00 -8.51 -16.61
CA GLU A 317 -23.03 -9.55 -17.65
C GLU A 317 -21.64 -10.03 -18.08
N LYS A 318 -20.65 -9.14 -18.13
CA LYS A 318 -19.28 -9.47 -18.56
C LYS A 318 -18.59 -10.38 -17.56
N GLU A 319 -18.81 -10.14 -16.28
CA GLU A 319 -18.19 -10.90 -15.19
C GLU A 319 -19.06 -12.06 -14.69
N GLN A 320 -20.30 -12.17 -15.17
CA GLN A 320 -21.29 -13.14 -14.71
C GLN A 320 -21.39 -13.12 -13.16
N ALA A 321 -21.56 -11.93 -12.60
CA ALA A 321 -21.55 -11.70 -11.16
C ALA A 321 -22.54 -10.61 -10.75
N LEU A 322 -23.07 -10.73 -9.53
CA LEU A 322 -23.82 -9.67 -8.87
C LEU A 322 -22.88 -8.84 -8.00
N TYR A 323 -23.20 -7.56 -7.89
CA TYR A 323 -22.56 -6.65 -6.96
C TYR A 323 -23.61 -6.09 -6.03
N VAL A 324 -23.34 -6.10 -4.73
CA VAL A 324 -24.23 -5.59 -3.67
C VAL A 324 -23.45 -4.62 -2.80
N LEU A 325 -23.88 -3.36 -2.83
CA LEU A 325 -23.45 -2.35 -1.87
C LEU A 325 -24.43 -2.37 -0.69
N SER A 326 -23.92 -2.70 0.50
CA SER A 326 -24.68 -2.75 1.75
C SER A 326 -24.24 -1.69 2.75
N PHE A 327 -25.13 -1.35 3.69
CA PHE A 327 -24.89 -0.44 4.81
C PHE A 327 -25.02 -1.18 6.15
N ASP A 328 -24.04 -1.00 7.02
CA ASP A 328 -24.00 -1.54 8.39
C ASP A 328 -24.07 -0.39 9.40
N LYS A 329 -25.24 -0.26 10.02
CA LYS A 329 -25.50 0.77 11.05
C LYS A 329 -24.72 0.54 12.35
N GLU A 330 -24.31 -0.70 12.63
CA GLU A 330 -23.64 -1.07 13.89
C GLU A 330 -22.11 -0.91 13.78
N ASN A 331 -21.56 -0.86 12.56
CA ASN A 331 -20.16 -0.55 12.33
C ASN A 331 -19.91 0.93 12.65
N THR A 332 -18.84 1.29 13.37
CA THR A 332 -18.58 2.66 13.82
C THR A 332 -17.60 3.43 12.93
N ILE A 333 -17.00 2.80 11.93
CA ILE A 333 -15.95 3.41 11.09
C ILE A 333 -16.23 3.20 9.61
N LYS A 334 -16.39 1.94 9.17
CA LYS A 334 -16.58 1.58 7.76
C LYS A 334 -18.01 1.06 7.57
N HIS A 335 -18.94 1.99 7.43
CA HIS A 335 -20.37 1.68 7.38
C HIS A 335 -20.80 0.95 6.11
N TRP A 336 -20.00 0.96 5.05
CA TRP A 336 -20.41 0.48 3.73
C TRP A 336 -19.61 -0.76 3.32
N GLY A 337 -20.27 -1.77 2.78
CA GLY A 337 -19.63 -3.00 2.29
C GLY A 337 -19.96 -3.27 0.83
N LEU A 338 -18.98 -3.59 0.00
CA LEU A 338 -19.21 -4.06 -1.37
C LEU A 338 -18.93 -5.56 -1.45
N CYS A 339 -19.98 -6.32 -1.77
CA CYS A 339 -19.93 -7.76 -1.96
C CYS A 339 -20.07 -8.10 -3.44
N ARG A 340 -19.23 -9.00 -3.95
CA ARG A 340 -19.43 -9.68 -5.23
C ARG A 340 -20.06 -11.04 -4.98
N ILE A 341 -20.99 -11.45 -5.84
CA ILE A 341 -21.65 -12.76 -5.78
C ILE A 341 -21.51 -13.43 -7.13
N PHE A 342 -20.95 -14.64 -7.14
CA PHE A 342 -20.79 -15.43 -8.35
C PHE A 342 -21.03 -16.91 -8.07
N ILE A 343 -21.15 -17.72 -9.12
CA ILE A 343 -21.32 -19.16 -8.99
C ILE A 343 -19.96 -19.84 -9.13
N TYR A 344 -19.64 -20.73 -8.20
CA TYR A 344 -18.52 -21.65 -8.31
C TYR A 344 -19.03 -23.05 -8.01
N GLU A 345 -18.87 -23.96 -8.97
CA GLU A 345 -19.56 -25.26 -8.96
C GLU A 345 -21.09 -25.06 -8.76
N ASP A 346 -21.67 -25.64 -7.72
CA ASP A 346 -23.11 -25.62 -7.44
C ASP A 346 -23.48 -24.67 -6.27
N VAL A 347 -22.59 -23.76 -5.86
CA VAL A 347 -22.82 -22.84 -4.74
C VAL A 347 -22.71 -21.37 -5.15
N PHE A 348 -23.45 -20.50 -4.46
CA PHE A 348 -23.22 -19.07 -4.50
C PHE A 348 -22.03 -18.72 -3.61
N VAL A 349 -21.05 -18.02 -4.18
CA VAL A 349 -19.89 -17.50 -3.44
C VAL A 349 -20.08 -16.01 -3.22
N HIS A 350 -20.06 -15.59 -1.96
CA HIS A 350 -20.08 -14.19 -1.56
C HIS A 350 -18.68 -13.73 -1.20
N GLU A 351 -18.12 -12.87 -2.04
CA GLU A 351 -16.79 -12.30 -1.87
C GLU A 351 -16.89 -10.90 -1.26
N SER A 352 -16.23 -10.70 -0.12
CA SER A 352 -16.05 -9.36 0.44
C SER A 352 -14.96 -8.65 -0.37
N ILE A 353 -15.34 -7.62 -1.13
CA ILE A 353 -14.35 -6.89 -1.95
C ILE A 353 -13.62 -5.88 -1.07
N ARG A 354 -14.39 -5.00 -0.42
CA ARG A 354 -13.87 -3.90 0.38
C ARG A 354 -14.99 -3.30 1.22
N THR A 355 -14.60 -2.65 2.30
CA THR A 355 -15.47 -1.81 3.13
C THR A 355 -15.05 -0.34 3.02
N TYR A 356 -16.03 0.56 3.09
CA TYR A 356 -15.87 1.99 2.87
C TYR A 356 -16.41 2.80 4.04
N ILE A 357 -15.77 3.94 4.28
CA ILE A 357 -16.14 4.92 5.31
C ILE A 357 -17.43 5.63 4.88
N GLU A 358 -17.49 6.08 3.63
CA GLU A 358 -18.60 6.87 3.11
C GLU A 358 -19.36 6.16 1.98
N GLU A 359 -20.64 6.54 1.80
CA GLU A 359 -21.49 6.01 0.74
C GLU A 359 -20.88 6.25 -0.64
N ASN A 360 -20.26 7.43 -0.80
CA ASN A 360 -19.63 7.85 -2.03
C ASN A 360 -18.49 6.90 -2.45
N GLY A 361 -17.73 6.39 -1.48
CA GLY A 361 -16.71 5.35 -1.69
C GLY A 361 -17.33 4.09 -2.27
N GLY A 362 -18.33 3.55 -1.59
CA GLY A 362 -19.06 2.37 -2.05
C GLY A 362 -19.67 2.54 -3.44
N LEU A 363 -20.29 3.69 -3.72
CA LEU A 363 -20.92 3.99 -5.01
C LEU A 363 -19.90 4.11 -6.15
N LYS A 364 -18.71 4.70 -5.89
CA LYS A 364 -17.62 4.79 -6.87
C LYS A 364 -17.19 3.42 -7.34
N TYR A 365 -16.81 2.54 -6.41
CA TYR A 365 -16.32 1.22 -6.74
C TYR A 365 -17.42 0.30 -7.27
N PHE A 366 -18.65 0.40 -6.76
CA PHE A 366 -19.81 -0.26 -7.37
C PHE A 366 -19.96 0.13 -8.85
N THR A 367 -19.88 1.43 -9.18
CA THR A 367 -20.02 1.91 -10.56
C THR A 367 -18.93 1.35 -11.47
N ILE A 368 -17.68 1.33 -10.99
CA ILE A 368 -16.54 0.76 -11.72
C ILE A 368 -16.76 -0.73 -11.98
N HIS A 369 -17.19 -1.49 -10.97
CA HIS A 369 -17.50 -2.91 -11.09
C HIS A 369 -18.70 -3.19 -11.99
N MET A 370 -19.61 -2.24 -12.20
CA MET A 370 -20.67 -2.33 -13.19
C MET A 370 -20.21 -1.94 -14.61
N GLY A 371 -18.91 -1.66 -14.80
CA GLY A 371 -18.34 -1.26 -16.10
C GLY A 371 -18.57 0.22 -16.45
N GLY A 372 -19.01 1.04 -15.50
CA GLY A 372 -19.23 2.47 -15.67
C GLY A 372 -18.03 3.32 -15.27
N GLU A 373 -17.97 4.54 -15.79
CA GLU A 373 -17.04 5.56 -15.33
C GLU A 373 -17.64 6.35 -14.16
N TRP A 374 -16.85 6.53 -13.10
CA TRP A 374 -17.25 7.36 -11.98
C TRP A 374 -17.17 8.85 -12.34
N LYS A 375 -18.24 9.60 -12.08
CA LYS A 375 -18.35 11.04 -12.37
C LYS A 375 -18.59 11.91 -11.14
N GLY A 376 -18.64 11.31 -9.95
CA GLY A 376 -18.76 12.04 -8.69
C GLY A 376 -17.40 12.52 -8.18
N GLU A 377 -17.41 13.17 -7.02
CA GLU A 377 -16.19 13.57 -6.33
C GLU A 377 -15.40 12.35 -5.85
N ASP A 378 -14.10 12.51 -5.62
CA ASP A 378 -13.25 11.43 -5.12
C ASP A 378 -13.58 11.13 -3.63
N PRO A 379 -13.96 9.90 -3.29
CA PRO A 379 -14.31 9.53 -1.92
C PRO A 379 -13.08 9.49 -1.02
N ILE A 380 -13.28 9.71 0.29
CA ILE A 380 -12.22 9.60 1.31
C ILE A 380 -11.48 8.25 1.26
N ASP A 381 -12.19 7.20 0.86
CA ASP A 381 -11.69 5.82 0.73
C ASP A 381 -10.56 5.63 -0.30
N ASP A 382 -10.36 6.60 -1.20
CA ASP A 382 -9.24 6.60 -2.15
C ASP A 382 -7.94 7.14 -1.55
N TYR A 383 -8.04 7.73 -0.36
CA TYR A 383 -6.95 8.39 0.33
C TYR A 383 -6.55 7.68 1.64
N CYS A 384 -7.36 6.72 2.10
CA CYS A 384 -7.17 5.96 3.35
C CYS A 384 -6.61 4.55 3.14
#